data_AF-D7BFM1-F1
#
_entry.id   AF-D7BFM1-F1
#
_cell.length_a   1.000
_cell.length_b   1.000
_cell.length_c   1.000
_cell.angle_alpha   90.00
_cell.angle_beta   90.00
_cell.angle_gamma   90.00
#
_symmetry.space_group_name_H-M   'P 1'
#
loop_
_entity.id
_entity.type
_entity.pdbx_description
1 polymer ?
#
loop_
_entity_poly.entity_id
_entity_poly.type
_entity_poly.pdbx_seq_one_letter_code
_entity_poly.pdbx_strand_id
1 'polypeptide(L)'
;MHPRWGLVLFALVLVVAGCSNSPNTAPSKGSLEIVVQGISEAPVEVATGGKSVFSGKVSGSKLLAGLEPGTYIVDGAQVKNL
;
A
#
# COMPACT_ATOMS: atom_id res chain seq x y z
N MET A 1 -4.30 -58.87 46.87
CA MET A 1 -3.05 -58.08 46.76
C MET A 1 -3.04 -57.42 45.39
N HIS A 2 -3.16 -56.09 45.34
CA HIS A 2 -2.99 -55.30 44.10
C HIS A 2 -1.53 -54.80 44.04
N PRO A 3 -0.99 -54.58 42.83
CA PRO A 3 -0.21 -53.37 42.60
C PRO A 3 -0.88 -52.52 41.52
N ARG A 4 -1.46 -51.42 42.00
CA ARG A 4 -1.66 -50.16 41.27
C ARG A 4 -0.28 -49.53 41.08
N TRP A 5 0.05 -49.09 39.87
CA TRP A 5 0.91 -47.95 39.52
C TRP A 5 1.79 -48.25 38.31
N GLY A 6 1.68 -47.41 37.29
CA GLY A 6 2.59 -47.45 36.16
C GLY A 6 2.10 -46.53 35.06
N LEU A 7 2.18 -45.22 35.33
CA LEU A 7 2.24 -44.14 34.36
C LEU A 7 1.16 -44.15 33.25
N VAL A 8 0.16 -43.28 33.31
CA VAL A 8 0.37 -41.85 33.03
C VAL A 8 1.38 -41.65 31.89
N LEU A 9 1.03 -42.08 30.69
CA LEU A 9 1.50 -41.44 29.46
C LEU A 9 0.33 -41.34 28.51
N PHE A 10 -0.62 -40.51 28.96
CA PHE A 10 -1.59 -39.81 28.15
C PHE A 10 -0.79 -39.04 27.09
N ALA A 11 -0.55 -39.68 25.94
CA ALA A 11 0.07 -39.04 24.79
C ALA A 11 -0.96 -38.07 24.21
N LEU A 12 -1.11 -36.93 24.88
CA LEU A 12 -1.79 -35.74 24.39
C LEU A 12 -0.99 -35.28 23.18
N VAL A 13 -1.37 -35.79 22.01
CA VAL A 13 -0.89 -35.30 20.72
C VAL A 13 -1.42 -33.89 20.56
N LEU A 14 -0.64 -32.91 21.03
CA LEU A 14 -0.81 -31.50 20.71
C LEU A 14 -0.41 -31.31 19.24
N VAL A 15 -1.36 -31.51 18.33
CA VAL A 15 -1.27 -30.90 17.00
C VAL A 15 -1.44 -29.42 17.21
N VAL A 16 -0.32 -28.70 17.36
CA VAL A 16 -0.32 -27.26 17.15
C VAL A 16 -0.56 -27.07 15.67
N ALA A 17 -1.83 -26.89 15.30
CA ALA A 17 -2.18 -26.29 14.02
C ALA A 17 -1.61 -24.87 14.05
N GLY A 18 -0.36 -24.74 13.62
CA GLY A 18 0.25 -23.45 13.31
C GLY A 18 -0.54 -22.89 12.14
N CYS A 19 -1.60 -22.14 12.42
CA CYS A 19 -2.24 -21.30 11.43
C CYS A 19 -1.13 -20.45 10.81
N SER A 20 -0.89 -20.67 9.52
CA SER A 20 0.03 -19.86 8.73
C SER A 20 -0.55 -18.44 8.70
N ASN A 21 -0.20 -17.62 9.68
CA ASN A 21 -0.49 -16.20 9.66
C ASN A 21 0.41 -15.58 8.59
N SER A 22 0.07 -15.77 7.33
CA SER A 22 0.59 -14.95 6.24
C SER A 22 -0.51 -13.98 5.84
N PRO A 23 -0.63 -12.83 6.52
CA PRO A 23 -1.24 -11.69 5.86
C PRO A 23 -0.22 -11.22 4.82
N ASN A 24 -0.15 -11.91 3.67
CA ASN A 24 0.44 -11.33 2.46
C ASN A 24 -0.56 -10.33 1.85
N THR A 25 -1.11 -9.45 2.69
CA THR A 25 -1.75 -8.22 2.27
C THR A 25 -0.62 -7.23 2.05
N ALA A 26 0.12 -7.40 0.95
CA ALA A 26 0.81 -6.26 0.37
C ALA A 26 -0.25 -5.15 0.27
N PRO A 27 -0.01 -3.95 0.82
CA PRO A 27 -1.00 -2.89 0.77
C PRO A 27 -1.42 -2.69 -0.68
N SER A 28 -2.72 -2.76 -0.95
CA SER A 28 -3.26 -2.58 -2.29
C SER A 28 -2.75 -1.25 -2.83
N LYS A 29 -1.87 -1.31 -3.83
CA LYS A 29 -1.33 -0.10 -4.44
C LYS A 29 -2.47 0.65 -5.13
N GLY A 30 -2.51 1.96 -4.94
CA GLY A 30 -3.49 2.84 -5.56
C GLY A 30 -3.00 3.41 -6.90
N SER A 31 -3.91 4.10 -7.57
CA SER A 31 -3.61 4.94 -8.72
C SER A 31 -4.26 6.32 -8.57
N LEU A 32 -3.58 7.35 -9.04
CA LEU A 32 -4.06 8.73 -9.11
C LEU A 32 -4.02 9.19 -10.57
N GLU A 33 -5.15 9.64 -11.10
CA GLU A 33 -5.23 10.25 -12.43
C GLU A 33 -5.32 11.78 -12.30
N ILE A 34 -4.39 12.47 -12.96
CA ILE A 34 -4.34 13.92 -13.03
C ILE A 34 -4.81 14.32 -14.42
N VAL A 35 -5.83 15.17 -14.51
CA VAL A 35 -6.37 15.66 -15.78
C VAL A 35 -6.24 17.18 -15.83
N VAL A 36 -5.69 17.67 -16.93
CA VAL A 36 -5.50 19.08 -17.25
C VAL A 36 -6.45 19.44 -18.40
N GLN A 37 -7.34 20.39 -18.15
CA GLN A 37 -8.37 20.83 -19.08
C GLN A 37 -8.31 22.34 -19.30
N GLY A 38 -8.69 22.79 -20.49
CA GLY A 38 -8.75 24.22 -20.84
C GLY A 38 -7.39 24.87 -21.14
N ILE A 39 -6.29 24.12 -21.04
CA ILE A 39 -4.92 24.57 -21.33
C ILE A 39 -4.11 23.41 -21.93
N SER A 40 -3.01 23.73 -22.62
CA SER A 40 -2.17 22.73 -23.31
C SER A 40 -1.37 21.87 -22.33
N GLU A 41 -0.77 22.50 -21.31
CA GLU A 41 0.05 21.82 -20.30
C GLU A 41 0.05 22.59 -18.98
N ALA A 42 0.15 21.88 -17.86
CA ALA A 42 0.32 22.47 -16.53
C ALA A 42 1.49 21.82 -15.78
N PRO A 43 2.35 22.60 -15.11
CA PRO A 43 3.31 22.06 -14.15
C PRO A 43 2.57 21.50 -12.92
N VAL A 44 2.85 20.24 -12.57
CA VAL A 44 2.25 19.52 -11.45
C VAL A 44 3.33 18.81 -10.64
N GLU A 45 3.22 18.89 -9.32
CA GLU A 45 4.00 18.10 -8.38
C GLU A 45 3.07 17.26 -7.50
N VAL A 46 3.44 16.00 -7.29
CA VAL A 46 2.80 15.09 -6.35
C VAL A 46 3.85 14.59 -5.38
N ALA A 47 3.64 14.81 -4.09
CA ALA A 47 4.57 14.41 -3.03
C ALA A 47 3.85 13.63 -1.92
N THR A 48 4.58 12.77 -1.22
CA THR A 48 4.11 12.08 -0.01
C THR A 48 5.22 12.05 1.02
N GLY A 49 4.89 12.35 2.29
CA GLY A 49 5.87 12.39 3.38
C GLY A 49 7.08 13.29 3.10
N GLY A 50 6.90 14.38 2.33
CA GLY A 50 7.98 15.28 1.92
C GLY A 50 8.85 14.77 0.75
N LYS A 51 8.56 13.61 0.18
CA LYS A 51 9.25 13.07 -1.00
C LYS A 51 8.41 13.29 -2.25
N SER A 52 9.01 13.87 -3.29
CA SER A 52 8.39 14.00 -4.61
C SER A 52 8.24 12.61 -5.25
N VAL A 53 7.01 12.28 -5.64
CA VAL A 53 6.62 11.03 -6.32
C VAL A 53 6.44 11.29 -7.81
N PHE A 54 6.01 12.50 -8.16
CA PHE A 54 5.96 12.99 -9.52
C PHE A 54 6.24 14.49 -9.51
N SER A 55 7.04 14.98 -10.45
CA SER A 55 7.21 16.40 -10.72
C SER A 55 7.43 16.59 -12.21
N GLY A 56 6.59 17.40 -12.85
CA GLY A 56 6.68 17.62 -14.29
C GLY A 56 5.45 18.30 -14.89
N LYS A 57 5.47 18.48 -16.20
CA LYS A 57 4.31 18.99 -16.93
C LYS A 57 3.34 17.86 -17.29
N VAL A 58 2.05 18.12 -17.13
CA VAL A 58 0.96 17.24 -17.58
C VAL A 58 0.22 17.93 -18.70
N SER A 59 0.16 17.27 -19.87
CA SER A 59 -0.68 17.65 -21.00
C SER A 59 -1.79 16.61 -21.16
N GLY A 60 -3.05 17.05 -21.15
CA GLY A 60 -4.19 16.14 -21.15
C GLY A 60 -4.33 15.37 -19.84
N SER A 61 -3.87 14.13 -19.78
CA SER A 61 -4.02 13.26 -18.60
C SER A 61 -2.73 12.53 -18.24
N LYS A 62 -2.47 12.36 -16.94
CA LYS A 62 -1.37 11.57 -16.40
C LYS A 62 -1.87 10.61 -15.32
N LEU A 63 -1.66 9.32 -15.55
CA LEU A 63 -1.89 8.28 -14.56
C LEU A 63 -0.61 8.01 -13.77
N LEU A 64 -0.71 8.09 -12.44
CA LEU A 64 0.31 7.66 -11.48
C LEU A 64 -0.18 6.38 -10.81
N ALA A 65 0.37 5.22 -11.19
CA ALA A 65 0.01 3.93 -10.63
C ALA A 65 1.07 3.44 -9.63
N GLY A 66 0.73 2.43 -8.83
CA GLY A 66 1.68 1.84 -7.88
C GLY A 66 1.89 2.68 -6.62
N LEU A 67 0.97 3.60 -6.33
CA LEU A 67 1.04 4.48 -5.16
C LEU A 67 0.78 3.68 -3.89
N GLU A 68 1.57 3.95 -2.85
CA GLU A 68 1.35 3.34 -1.54
C GLU A 68 0.13 4.00 -0.88
N PRO A 69 -0.69 3.28 -0.11
CA PRO A 69 -1.74 3.92 0.67
C PRO A 69 -1.16 4.98 1.60
N GLY A 70 -1.69 6.20 1.54
CA GLY A 70 -1.18 7.30 2.34
C GLY A 70 -1.74 8.65 1.89
N THR A 71 -1.25 9.71 2.52
CA THR A 71 -1.61 11.08 2.15
C THR A 71 -0.64 11.58 1.08
N TYR A 72 -1.21 12.13 0.01
CA TYR A 72 -0.48 12.77 -1.08
C TYR A 72 -0.85 14.24 -1.14
N ILE A 73 0.16 15.09 -1.32
CA ILE A 73 0.00 16.50 -1.64
C ILE A 73 0.09 16.61 -3.15
N VAL A 74 -0.92 17.21 -3.77
CA VAL A 74 -0.94 17.50 -5.20
C VAL A 74 -0.93 19.01 -5.36
N ASP A 75 0.14 19.55 -5.93
CA ASP A 75 0.33 20.98 -6.17
C ASP A 75 0.37 21.24 -7.68
N GLY A 76 -0.45 22.18 -8.13
CA GLY A 76 -0.47 22.66 -9.51
C GLY A 76 0.11 24.07 -9.55
N ALA A 77 1.20 24.27 -10.28
CA ALA A 77 1.80 25.59 -10.41
C ALA A 77 1.06 26.45 -11.45
N GLN A 78 1.24 27.77 -11.30
CA GLN A 78 0.58 28.79 -12.12
C GLN A 78 0.87 28.58 -13.62
N VAL A 79 -0.20 28.48 -14.40
CA VAL A 79 -0.15 28.42 -15.86
C VAL A 79 -0.17 29.83 -16.42
N LYS A 80 0.98 30.29 -16.93
CA LYS A 80 1.07 31.62 -17.54
C LYS A 80 0.50 31.56 -18.96
N ASN A 81 -0.55 32.33 -19.23
CA ASN A 81 -0.86 32.71 -20.60
C ASN A 81 0.25 33.65 -21.07
N LEU A 82 0.95 33.25 -22.14
CA LEU A 82 1.89 34.11 -22.87
C LEU A 82 1.12 35.21 -23.61
#